data_AF-A0A535NF30-F1
#
_entry.id   AF-A0A535NF30-F1
#
_cell.length_a   1.000
_cell.length_b   1.000
_cell.length_c   1.000
_cell.angle_alpha   90.00
_cell.angle_beta   90.00
_cell.angle_gamma   90.00
#
_symmetry.space_group_name_H-M   'P 1'
#
loop_
_entity.id
_entity.type
_entity.pdbx_description
1 polymer ?
#
loop_
_entity_poly.entity_id
_entity_poly.type
_entity_poly.pdbx_seq_one_letter_code
_entity_poly.pdbx_strand_id
1 'polypeptide(L)'
;MRRAFRLNGHDVQDVVVELALPDPQLWYPWAQGEPARYRAELEITADERRSASLRETFGIRDVGLQTRAEGWTFAVNGRPM
;
A
#
# COMPACT_ATOMS: atom_id res chain seq x y z
N MET A 1 -1.15 16.39 0.01
CA MET A 1 -2.58 16.34 -0.36
C MET A 1 -3.40 16.45 0.92
N ARG A 2 -4.36 17.36 1.01
CA ARG A 2 -5.30 17.48 2.15
C ARG A 2 -6.71 17.24 1.63
N ARG A 3 -7.54 16.57 2.43
CA ARG A 3 -8.96 16.37 2.18
C ARG A 3 -9.72 16.81 3.42
N ALA A 4 -10.88 17.42 3.22
CA ALA A 4 -11.79 17.82 4.30
C ALA A 4 -13.08 17.02 4.15
N PHE A 5 -13.59 16.54 5.28
CA PHE A 5 -14.86 15.82 5.38
C PHE A 5 -15.55 16.25 6.67
N ARG A 6 -16.85 15.98 6.77
CA ARG A 6 -17.64 16.21 7.99
C ARG A 6 -18.05 14.85 8.54
N LEU A 7 -17.76 14.60 9.80
CA LEU A 7 -18.30 13.48 10.57
C LEU A 7 -19.24 14.03 11.62
N ASN A 8 -20.45 13.48 11.71
CA ASN A 8 -21.30 13.74 12.87
C ASN A 8 -20.86 12.83 14.04
N GLY A 9 -21.40 13.10 15.22
CA GLY A 9 -21.16 12.26 16.39
C GLY A 9 -21.53 10.81 16.10
N HIS A 10 -20.61 9.89 16.41
CA HIS A 10 -20.76 8.44 16.20
C HIS A 10 -20.77 7.94 14.74
N ASP A 11 -20.61 8.82 13.75
CA ASP A 11 -20.51 8.40 12.37
C ASP A 11 -19.15 7.72 12.08
N VAL A 12 -19.16 6.83 11.10
CA VAL A 12 -17.96 6.24 10.48
C VAL A 12 -18.01 6.54 9.00
N GLN A 13 -16.91 7.04 8.45
CA GLN A 13 -16.80 7.37 7.05
C GLN A 13 -15.50 6.81 6.46
N ASP A 14 -15.62 6.04 5.38
CA ASP A 14 -14.48 5.63 4.57
C ASP A 14 -14.02 6.78 3.67
N VAL A 15 -12.72 7.07 3.70
CA VAL A 15 -12.09 8.10 2.87
C VAL A 15 -11.04 7.43 1.98
N VAL A 16 -11.25 7.50 0.66
CA VAL A 16 -10.31 6.95 -0.33
C VAL A 16 -9.37 8.04 -0.83
N VAL A 17 -8.08 7.73 -0.84
CA VAL A 17 -7.01 8.60 -1.35
C VAL A 17 -6.20 7.80 -2.34
N GLU A 18 -6.16 8.28 -3.59
CA GLU A 18 -5.40 7.63 -4.67
C GLU A 18 -4.14 8.45 -4.99
N LEU A 19 -3.03 7.75 -5.18
CA LEU A 19 -1.75 8.33 -5.57
C LEU A 19 -1.15 7.48 -6.68
N ALA A 20 -0.78 8.11 -7.78
CA ALA A 20 0.07 7.49 -8.80
C ALA A 20 1.54 7.76 -8.47
N LEU A 21 2.34 6.70 -8.41
CA LEU A 21 3.79 6.79 -8.25
C LEU A 21 4.43 6.37 -9.59
N PRO A 22 4.90 7.32 -10.41
CA PRO A 22 5.65 6.97 -11.61
C PRO A 22 6.96 6.29 -11.22
N ASP A 23 7.33 5.25 -11.96
CA ASP A 23 8.57 4.48 -11.79
C ASP A 23 8.84 4.04 -10.34
N PRO A 24 7.93 3.27 -9.71
CA PRO A 24 8.10 2.85 -8.32
C PRO A 24 9.25 1.87 -8.18
N GLN A 25 10.01 1.97 -7.09
CA GLN A 25 10.97 0.95 -6.71
C GLN A 25 10.20 -0.26 -6.17
N LEU A 26 10.16 -1.32 -6.97
CA LEU A 26 9.46 -2.54 -6.61
C LEU A 26 10.17 -3.26 -5.47
N TRP A 27 9.35 -3.85 -4.58
CA TRP A 27 9.83 -4.81 -3.61
C TRP A 27 10.17 -6.12 -4.31
N TYR A 28 11.34 -6.68 -4.01
CA TYR A 28 11.75 -8.02 -4.41
C TYR A 28 12.07 -8.91 -3.20
N PRO A 29 11.92 -10.24 -3.31
CA PRO A 29 12.47 -11.15 -2.34
C PRO A 29 14.00 -11.08 -2.37
N TRP A 30 14.63 -11.44 -1.26
CA TRP A 30 16.09 -11.34 -1.06
C TRP A 30 16.92 -12.01 -2.16
N ALA A 31 16.40 -13.09 -2.77
CA ALA A 31 17.09 -13.83 -3.83
C ALA A 31 17.05 -13.13 -5.20
N GLN A 32 16.16 -12.14 -5.39
CA GLN A 32 15.91 -11.52 -6.71
C GLN A 32 16.10 -9.99 -6.71
N GLY A 33 16.40 -9.38 -5.57
CA GLY A 33 16.70 -7.96 -5.45
C GLY A 33 16.45 -7.40 -4.06
N GLU A 34 16.27 -6.08 -4.00
CA GLU A 34 16.07 -5.36 -2.75
C GLU A 34 14.61 -5.42 -2.27
N PRO A 35 14.37 -5.65 -0.96
CA PRO A 35 13.03 -5.62 -0.37
C PRO A 35 12.58 -4.17 -0.11
N ALA A 36 12.48 -3.35 -1.16
CA ALA A 36 12.13 -1.93 -1.08
C ALA A 36 10.78 -1.72 -0.37
N ARG A 37 10.74 -0.77 0.58
CA ARG A 37 9.54 -0.46 1.38
C ARG A 37 9.26 1.03 1.38
N TYR A 38 8.01 1.37 1.19
CA TYR A 38 7.44 2.70 1.35
C TYR A 38 6.74 2.82 2.70
N ARG A 39 6.53 4.07 3.10
CA ARG A 39 5.80 4.42 4.32
C ARG A 39 4.63 5.33 3.98
N ALA A 40 3.43 4.91 4.32
CA ALA A 40 2.24 5.74 4.28
C ALA A 40 2.06 6.40 5.66
N GLU A 41 1.84 7.71 5.67
CA GLU A 41 1.56 8.47 6.89
C GLU A 41 0.28 9.28 6.69
N LEU A 42 -0.64 9.16 7.65
CA LEU A 42 -1.88 9.90 7.70
C LEU A 42 -1.94 10.71 8.98
N GLU A 43 -2.33 11.98 8.85
CA GLU A 43 -2.65 12.86 9.97
C GLU A 43 -4.10 13.33 9.83
N ILE A 44 -4.88 13.15 10.89
CA ILE A 44 -6.25 13.64 11.00
C ILE A 44 -6.23 14.84 11.92
N THR A 45 -6.74 15.97 11.43
CA THR A 45 -6.84 17.21 12.20
C THR A 45 -8.31 17.61 12.39
N ALA A 46 -8.64 18.13 13.57
CA ALA A 46 -9.91 18.75 13.89
C ALA A 46 -9.61 20.09 14.56
N ASP A 47 -10.24 21.17 14.10
CA ASP A 47 -9.97 22.53 14.54
C ASP A 47 -8.47 22.89 14.52
N GLU A 48 -7.78 22.51 13.42
CA GLU A 48 -6.34 22.69 13.21
C GLU A 48 -5.43 21.99 14.25
N ARG A 49 -6.01 21.16 15.13
CA ARG A 49 -5.29 20.34 16.09
C ARG A 49 -5.24 18.89 15.61
N ARG A 50 -4.09 18.23 15.78
CA ARG A 50 -3.98 16.78 15.54
C ARG A 50 -4.97 16.03 16.43
N SER A 51 -5.89 15.32 15.80
CA SER A 51 -6.84 14.41 16.43
C SER A 51 -6.27 12.99 16.48
N ALA A 52 -5.73 12.50 15.35
CA ALA A 52 -5.15 11.17 15.25
C ALA A 52 -4.05 11.10 14.18
N SER A 53 -3.25 10.03 14.22
CA SER A 53 -2.25 9.74 13.20
C SER A 53 -2.10 8.23 13.00
N LEU A 54 -1.83 7.81 11.78
CA LEU A 54 -1.54 6.43 11.41
C LEU A 54 -0.28 6.37 10.55
N ARG A 55 0.52 5.31 10.76
CA ARG A 55 1.70 5.03 9.95
C ARG A 55 1.72 3.56 9.58
N GLU A 56 1.87 3.29 8.28
CA GLU A 56 1.95 1.94 7.75
C GLU A 56 3.13 1.79 6.79
N THR A 57 3.67 0.57 6.71
CA THR A 57 4.77 0.24 5.78
C THR A 57 4.29 -0.78 4.76
N PHE A 58 4.61 -0.56 3.48
CA PHE A 58 4.20 -1.44 2.40
C PHE A 58 5.30 -1.56 1.33
N GLY A 59 5.32 -2.68 0.62
CA GLY A 59 6.17 -2.90 -0.55
C GLY A 59 5.30 -3.07 -1.78
N ILE A 60 5.62 -2.34 -2.86
CA ILE A 60 4.88 -2.42 -4.13
C ILE A 60 5.41 -3.63 -4.90
N ARG A 61 4.54 -4.60 -5.18
CA ARG A 61 4.88 -5.82 -5.92
C ARG A 61 3.64 -6.46 -6.52
N ASP A 62 3.83 -7.15 -7.63
CA ASP A 62 2.86 -8.10 -8.18
C ASP A 62 3.21 -9.52 -7.71
N VAL A 63 2.21 -10.30 -7.31
CA VAL A 63 2.38 -11.70 -6.92
C VAL A 63 1.37 -12.54 -7.69
N GLY A 64 1.89 -13.45 -8.52
CA GLY A 64 1.10 -14.37 -9.31
C GLY A 64 1.32 -15.81 -8.88
N LEU A 65 0.28 -16.63 -9.03
CA LEU A 65 0.34 -18.08 -8.97
C LEU A 65 -0.17 -18.64 -10.30
N GLN A 66 0.71 -19.30 -11.04
CA GLN A 66 0.36 -20.00 -12.26
C GLN A 66 0.16 -21.48 -11.96
N THR A 67 -1.03 -22.01 -12.22
CA THR A 67 -1.35 -23.43 -12.08
C THR A 67 -1.37 -24.11 -13.45
N ARG A 68 -0.76 -25.28 -13.55
CA ARG A 68 -0.75 -26.16 -14.72
C ARG A 68 -1.05 -27.59 -14.30
N ALA A 69 -1.29 -28.49 -15.25
CA ALA A 69 -1.62 -29.90 -14.95
C ALA A 69 -0.48 -30.59 -14.19
N GLU A 70 0.76 -30.19 -14.48
CA GLU A 70 2.00 -30.69 -13.91
C GLU A 70 2.41 -30.03 -12.59
N GLY A 71 1.70 -29.01 -12.11
CA GLY A 71 2.00 -28.35 -10.84
C GLY A 71 1.68 -26.85 -10.83
N TRP A 72 2.38 -26.11 -9.97
CA TRP A 72 2.20 -24.68 -9.82
C TRP A 72 3.54 -23.93 -9.79
N THR A 73 3.52 -22.67 -10.19
CA THR A 73 4.68 -21.77 -10.18
C THR A 73 4.26 -20.42 -9.59
N PHE A 74 4.95 -19.98 -8.54
CA PHE A 74 4.81 -18.60 -8.05
C PHE A 74 5.66 -17.67 -8.90
N ALA A 75 5.20 -16.44 -9.09
CA ALA A 75 5.98 -15.38 -9.67
C ALA A 75 5.86 -14.10 -8.84
N VAL A 76 6.97 -13.38 -8.69
CA VAL A 76 6.99 -12.04 -8.10
C VAL A 76 7.49 -11.06 -9.15
N ASN A 77 6.72 -10.00 -9.42
CA ASN A 77 7.01 -9.00 -10.46
C ASN A 77 7.32 -9.65 -11.83
N GLY A 78 6.54 -10.67 -12.19
CA GLY A 78 6.71 -11.44 -13.43
C GLY A 78 7.88 -12.43 -13.46
N ARG A 79 8.67 -12.55 -12.39
CA ARG A 79 9.80 -13.49 -12.29
C ARG A 79 9.39 -14.76 -11.53
N PRO A 80 9.54 -15.95 -12.11
CA PRO A 80 9.31 -17.20 -11.39
C PRO A 80 10.17 -17.31 -10.13
N MET A 81 9.59 -17.89 -9.08
CA MET A 81 10.24 -18.22 -7.81
C MET A 81 10.72 -19.66 -7.79
#